data_AF-G9AI67-F1
#
_entry.id   AF-G9AI67-F1
#
_cell.length_a   1.000
_cell.length_b   1.000
_cell.length_c   1.000
_cell.angle_alpha   90.00
_cell.angle_beta   90.00
_cell.angle_gamma   90.00
#
_symmetry.space_group_name_H-M   'P 1'
#
loop_
_entity.id
_entity.type
_entity.pdbx_description
1 polymer ?
#
loop_
_entity_poly.entity_id
_entity_poly.type
_entity_poly.pdbx_seq_one_letter_code
_entity_poly.pdbx_strand_id
1 'polypeptide(L)' 'MSKLLKRSPRPSNETGANDDVAVAAAVKLAMEIYGCDAKTAAAHRAIEAWVEKREGEFTFWLHIFSTLNPDPI' A
#
# COMPACT_ATOMS: atom_id res chain seq x y z
N MET A 1 -16.91 40.45 21.73
CA MET A 1 -17.47 39.12 22.07
C MET A 1 -16.72 38.07 21.25
N SER A 2 -16.34 37.00 21.92
CA SER A 2 -15.27 36.01 21.66
C SER A 2 -15.31 35.23 20.35
N LYS A 3 -14.13 35.05 19.72
CA LYS A 3 -13.89 34.04 18.67
C LYS A 3 -13.78 32.66 19.33
N LEU A 4 -14.70 31.75 19.00
CA LEU A 4 -14.66 30.36 19.46
C LEU A 4 -13.79 29.54 18.50
N LEU A 5 -12.56 29.23 18.92
CA LEU A 5 -11.67 28.26 18.26
C LEU A 5 -12.28 26.87 18.38
N LYS A 6 -13.01 26.41 17.36
CA LYS A 6 -13.36 24.99 17.22
C LYS A 6 -12.08 24.23 16.91
N ARG A 7 -11.52 23.58 17.93
CA ARG A 7 -10.47 22.57 17.79
C ARG A 7 -10.98 21.50 16.83
N SER A 8 -10.35 21.40 15.66
CA SER A 8 -10.55 20.29 14.74
C SER A 8 -10.27 18.97 15.47
N PRO A 9 -11.08 17.91 15.27
CA PRO A 9 -10.77 16.60 15.81
C PRO A 9 -9.41 16.15 15.29
N ARG A 10 -8.55 15.68 16.19
CA ARG A 10 -7.27 15.05 15.88
C ARG A 10 -7.55 13.89 14.91
N PRO A 11 -6.84 13.73 13.77
CA PRO A 11 -7.01 12.54 12.94
C PRO A 11 -6.64 11.34 13.81
N SER A 12 -7.64 10.49 14.03
CA SER A 12 -7.55 9.25 14.78
C SER A 12 -6.70 8.27 13.99
N ASN A 13 -5.87 7.51 14.69
CA ASN A 13 -4.83 6.62 14.13
C ASN A 13 -5.40 5.33 13.48
N GLU A 14 -6.64 5.39 12.99
CA GLU A 14 -7.40 4.27 12.43
C GLU A 14 -7.08 3.99 10.94
N THR A 15 -6.18 4.77 10.34
CA THR A 15 -5.79 4.64 8.93
C THR A 15 -4.93 3.39 8.68
N GLY A 16 -3.97 3.09 9.55
CA GLY A 16 -2.99 2.01 9.31
C GLY A 16 -3.58 0.59 9.28
N ALA A 17 -4.61 0.31 10.08
CA ALA A 17 -5.22 -1.02 10.11
C ALA A 17 -6.03 -1.35 8.84
N ASN A 18 -6.61 -0.32 8.19
CA ASN A 18 -7.34 -0.49 6.94
C ASN A 18 -6.38 -0.72 5.76
N ASP A 19 -5.21 -0.10 5.81
CA ASP A 19 -4.17 -0.24 4.80
C ASP A 19 -3.57 -1.66 4.80
N ASP A 20 -3.32 -2.25 5.98
CA ASP A 20 -2.77 -3.60 6.11
C ASP A 20 -3.74 -4.68 5.55
N VAL A 21 -5.04 -4.53 5.77
CA VAL A 21 -6.07 -5.44 5.22
C VAL A 21 -6.14 -5.32 3.70
N ALA A 22 -6.07 -4.10 3.16
CA ALA A 22 -6.07 -3.86 1.72
C ALA A 22 -4.82 -4.46 1.05
N VAL A 23 -3.65 -4.33 1.70
CA VAL A 23 -2.40 -4.96 1.26
C VAL A 23 -2.55 -6.47 1.22
N ALA A 24 -3.03 -7.10 2.30
CA ALA A 24 -3.15 -8.56 2.36
C ALA A 24 -4.07 -9.11 1.26
N ALA A 25 -5.18 -8.43 0.97
CA ALA A 25 -6.07 -8.78 -0.13
C ALA A 25 -5.38 -8.63 -1.49
N ALA A 26 -4.63 -7.55 -1.70
CA ALA A 26 -3.89 -7.30 -2.93
C ALA A 26 -2.76 -8.32 -3.14
N VAL A 27 -2.04 -8.71 -2.08
CA VAL A 27 -1.02 -9.77 -2.11
C VAL A 27 -1.64 -11.09 -2.55
N LYS A 28 -2.77 -11.49 -1.94
CA LYS A 28 -3.47 -12.72 -2.30
C LYS A 28 -3.90 -12.71 -3.77
N LEU A 29 -4.51 -11.61 -4.22
CA LEU A 29 -4.96 -11.46 -5.60
C LEU A 29 -3.78 -11.48 -6.58
N ALA A 30 -2.66 -10.83 -6.25
CA ALA A 30 -1.47 -10.83 -7.07
C ALA A 30 -0.89 -12.25 -7.20
N MET A 31 -0.92 -13.05 -6.14
CA MET A 31 -0.53 -14.47 -6.21
C MET A 31 -1.48 -15.31 -7.05
N GLU A 32 -2.79 -15.10 -6.96
CA GLU A 32 -3.78 -15.80 -7.78
C GLU A 32 -3.63 -15.49 -9.28
N ILE A 33 -3.29 -14.24 -9.64
CA ILE A 33 -3.20 -13.80 -11.03
C ILE A 33 -1.83 -14.10 -11.64
N TYR A 34 -0.75 -13.84 -10.91
CA TYR A 34 0.61 -13.86 -11.44
C TYR A 34 1.46 -15.03 -10.94
N GLY A 35 1.04 -15.76 -9.90
CA GLY A 35 1.83 -16.84 -9.32
C GLY A 35 3.25 -16.39 -8.99
N CYS A 36 4.26 -17.17 -9.43
CA CYS A 36 5.68 -16.86 -9.22
C CYS A 36 6.11 -15.46 -9.72
N ASP A 37 5.39 -14.87 -10.67
CA ASP A 37 5.72 -13.56 -11.24
C ASP A 37 5.17 -12.37 -10.45
N ALA A 38 4.35 -12.59 -9.41
CA ALA A 38 3.70 -11.46 -8.73
C ALA A 38 4.70 -10.51 -8.06
N LYS A 39 5.85 -11.03 -7.60
CA LYS A 39 6.91 -10.21 -7.04
C LYS A 39 7.51 -9.29 -8.11
N THR A 40 7.71 -9.82 -9.31
CA THR A 40 8.14 -9.03 -10.47
C THR A 40 7.08 -8.00 -10.87
N ALA A 41 5.80 -8.38 -10.88
CA ALA A 41 4.69 -7.47 -11.18
C ALA A 41 4.59 -6.32 -10.17
N ALA A 42 4.70 -6.60 -8.87
CA ALA A 42 4.70 -5.58 -7.82
C ALA A 42 5.90 -4.63 -7.94
N ALA A 43 7.09 -5.15 -8.23
CA ALA A 43 8.27 -4.32 -8.49
C ALA A 43 8.07 -3.39 -9.70
N HIS A 44 7.53 -3.92 -10.81
CA HIS A 44 7.26 -3.13 -12.00
C HIS A 44 6.28 -1.99 -11.72
N ARG A 45 5.17 -2.28 -11.01
CA ARG A 45 4.18 -1.26 -10.62
C ARG A 45 4.74 -0.20 -9.69
N ALA A 46 5.62 -0.58 -8.75
CA ALA A 46 6.30 0.40 -7.91
C ALA A 46 7.18 1.36 -8.75
N ILE A 47 7.94 0.83 -9.71
CA ILE A 47 8.79 1.65 -10.59
C ILE A 47 7.96 2.61 -11.45
N GLU A 48 6.87 2.13 -12.06
CA GLU A 48 5.93 2.98 -12.82
C GLU A 48 5.39 4.13 -11.94
N ALA A 49 4.91 3.81 -10.74
CA ALA A 49 4.38 4.82 -9.82
C ALA A 49 5.45 5.85 -9.40
N TRP A 50 6.71 5.42 -9.21
CA TRP A 50 7.82 6.32 -8.94
C TRP A 50 8.10 7.29 -10.10
N VAL A 51 8.18 6.76 -11.33
CA VAL A 51 8.40 7.57 -12.54
C VAL A 51 7.30 8.60 -12.73
N GLU A 52 6.05 8.22 -12.44
CA GLU A 52 4.87 9.08 -12.54
C GLU A 52 4.63 9.98 -11.32
N LYS A 53 5.53 9.95 -10.31
CA LYS A 53 5.45 10.74 -9.07
C LYS A 53 4.16 10.48 -8.25
N ARG A 54 3.63 9.26 -8.30
CA ARG A 54 2.51 8.79 -7.49
C ARG A 54 3.01 8.15 -6.19
N GLU A 55 3.41 8.99 -5.22
CA GLU A 55 4.07 8.54 -3.98
C GLU A 55 3.26 7.53 -3.14
N GLY A 56 1.93 7.68 -3.10
CA GLY A 56 1.05 6.75 -2.39
C GLY A 56 1.03 5.36 -3.02
N GLU A 57 0.92 5.29 -4.35
CA GLU A 57 0.96 4.03 -5.09
C GLU A 57 2.34 3.39 -5.03
N PHE A 58 3.41 4.19 -5.12
CA PHE A 58 4.77 3.70 -4.94
C PHE A 58 4.94 3.00 -3.59
N THR A 59 4.50 3.65 -2.51
CA THR A 59 4.59 3.10 -1.15
C THR A 59 3.76 1.82 -1.00
N PHE A 60 2.54 1.81 -1.56
CA PHE A 60 1.68 0.65 -1.56
C PHE A 60 2.30 -0.56 -2.28
N TRP A 61 2.79 -0.37 -3.50
CA TRP A 61 3.40 -1.44 -4.29
C TRP A 61 4.72 -1.93 -3.70
N LEU A 62 5.52 -1.03 -3.11
CA LEU A 62 6.73 -1.40 -2.39
C LEU A 62 6.42 -2.28 -1.17
N HIS A 63 5.34 -1.96 -0.46
CA HIS A 63 4.90 -2.75 0.69
C HIS A 63 4.42 -4.15 0.26
N ILE A 64 3.64 -4.27 -0.82
CA ILE A 64 3.28 -5.56 -1.44
C ILE A 64 4.52 -6.35 -1.87
N PHE A 65 5.46 -5.71 -2.56
CA PHE A 65 6.70 -6.36 -3.00
C PHE A 65 7.50 -6.95 -1.83
N SER A 66 7.54 -6.22 -0.70
CA SER A 66 8.23 -6.65 0.51
C SER A 66 7.54 -7.80 1.26
N THR A 67 6.21 -7.89 1.15
CA THR A 67 5.38 -8.93 1.81
C THR A 67 5.22 -10.20 0.98
N LEU A 68 5.42 -10.13 -0.34
CA LEU A 68 5.52 -11.31 -1.19
C LEU A 68 6.79 -12.09 -0.84
N ASN A 69 6.64 -13.16 -0.06
CA ASN A 69 7.71 -14.13 0.17
C ASN A 69 8.07 -14.80 -1.17
N PRO A 70 9.36 -14.94 -1.51
CA PRO A 70 9.73 -15.90 -2.54
C PRO A 70 9.30 -17.27 -2.04
N ASP A 71 8.55 -18.02 -2.84
CA ASP A 71 8.26 -19.42 -2.52
C ASP A 71 9.58 -20.14 -2.20
N PRO A 72 9.62 -21.00 -1.17
CA PRO A 72 10.79 -21.83 -0.92
C PRO A 72 10.99 -22.73 -2.15
N ILE A 73 12.14 -22.55 -2.81
CA ILE A 73 12.62 -23.37 -3.95
C ILE A 73 12.82 -24.81 -3.49
#